data_AF-A0A833AN65-F1
#
_entry.id   AF-A0A833AN65-F1
#
_cell.length_a   1.000
_cell.length_b   1.000
_cell.length_c   1.000
_cell.angle_alpha   90.00
_cell.angle_beta   90.00
_cell.angle_gamma   90.00
#
_symmetry.space_group_name_H-M   'P 1'
#
loop_
_entity.id
_entity.type
_entity.pdbx_description
1 polymer ?
#
loop_
_entity_poly.entity_id
_entity_poly.type
_entity_poly.pdbx_seq_one_letter_code
_entity_poly.pdbx_strand_id
1 'polypeptide(L)'
;VDRLGLGGGSYFTSGIEQEDAAYVKSQAVESIRAACSKIRPAKLRFAQNLTGSLPMLEDTRKPQVFDPGLRILQAIDTESDTTLGTLIAWANHPETLWSKNLMLSSDFPHFVRECFETGIFDGNNKVYDGLGGTAVYLNGAIGGLMTTRPGIPIRDPFQDTVYTTASFDKIRAQGQQLAILGLQALADSARDIDTAPGVTLRAKTIEIPLANPLFRLGAALGVIQRSMTSWMKVRSEIASFAIGPVTFACIPGEIYPEIVNGGIEAPEGQDYNVPVGNNPSIREVMPGEYKFIIGLANDEVGYIIPKSEWDTEPPYLYGAKRSPYGESNSMGPETAEIVYTELVNLLKNMPY
;
A
#
# COMPACT_ATOMS: atom_id res chain seq x y z
N VAL A 1 -6.25 -17.71 -4.96
CA VAL A 1 -5.04 -17.68 -4.12
C VAL A 1 -5.33 -16.90 -2.86
N ASP A 2 -5.68 -17.59 -1.78
CA ASP A 2 -5.89 -16.99 -0.47
C ASP A 2 -4.63 -17.19 0.40
N ARG A 3 -4.26 -16.15 1.14
CA ARG A 3 -3.09 -16.11 2.03
C ARG A 3 -3.43 -15.80 3.48
N LEU A 4 -4.65 -15.35 3.73
CA LEU A 4 -5.14 -15.05 5.08
C LEU A 4 -5.98 -16.21 5.65
N GLY A 5 -6.50 -17.07 4.77
CA GLY A 5 -7.31 -18.24 5.13
C GLY A 5 -8.80 -17.97 5.13
N LEU A 6 -9.24 -16.76 4.78
CA LEU A 6 -10.63 -16.31 4.83
C LEU A 6 -11.48 -16.78 3.63
N GLY A 7 -10.86 -17.27 2.57
CA GLY A 7 -11.49 -17.68 1.31
C GLY A 7 -11.83 -19.17 1.22
N GLY A 8 -11.90 -19.89 2.34
CA GLY A 8 -12.25 -21.31 2.35
C GLY A 8 -13.71 -21.57 2.02
N GLY A 9 -14.03 -22.84 1.73
CA GLY A 9 -15.41 -23.27 1.40
C GLY A 9 -16.43 -23.11 2.56
N SER A 10 -15.96 -22.76 3.76
CA SER A 10 -16.79 -22.41 4.92
C SER A 10 -16.04 -21.46 5.87
N TYR A 11 -16.74 -20.84 6.81
CA TYR A 11 -16.13 -20.00 7.86
C TYR A 11 -15.19 -20.76 8.83
N PHE A 12 -15.15 -22.09 8.77
CA PHE A 12 -14.35 -22.94 9.64
C PHE A 12 -13.18 -23.63 8.91
N THR A 13 -12.99 -23.33 7.63
CA THR A 13 -11.97 -23.97 6.80
C THR A 13 -11.07 -22.89 6.22
N SER A 14 -9.76 -23.05 6.37
CA SER A 14 -8.81 -22.14 5.74
C SER A 14 -8.85 -22.27 4.22
N GLY A 15 -8.83 -21.15 3.50
CA GLY A 15 -8.68 -21.12 2.04
C GLY A 15 -7.23 -21.21 1.55
N ILE A 16 -6.26 -21.35 2.47
CA ILE A 16 -4.84 -21.41 2.12
C ILE A 16 -4.52 -22.77 1.49
N GLU A 17 -4.22 -22.75 0.20
CA GLU A 17 -3.59 -23.86 -0.51
C GLU A 17 -2.07 -23.83 -0.31
N GLN A 18 -1.51 -24.88 0.29
CA GLN A 18 -0.10 -24.94 0.67
C GLN A 18 0.84 -24.97 -0.54
N GLU A 19 0.44 -25.65 -1.61
CA GLU A 19 1.20 -25.71 -2.87
C GLU A 19 1.29 -24.33 -3.51
N ASP A 20 0.16 -23.60 -3.59
CA ASP A 20 0.16 -22.22 -4.04
C ASP A 20 1.08 -21.36 -3.17
N ALA A 21 1.05 -21.54 -1.84
CA ALA A 21 1.84 -20.73 -0.91
C ALA A 21 3.34 -20.96 -1.10
N ALA A 22 3.73 -22.22 -1.25
CA ALA A 22 5.09 -22.60 -1.57
C ALA A 22 5.52 -22.07 -2.94
N TYR A 23 4.64 -22.14 -3.94
CA TYR A 23 4.90 -21.61 -5.27
C TYR A 23 5.19 -20.11 -5.23
N VAL A 24 4.33 -19.29 -4.61
CA VAL A 24 4.56 -17.83 -4.50
C VAL A 24 5.87 -17.52 -3.78
N LYS A 25 6.17 -18.20 -2.67
CA LYS A 25 7.46 -18.04 -1.97
C LYS A 25 8.65 -18.37 -2.87
N SER A 26 8.56 -19.45 -3.65
CA SER A 26 9.62 -19.85 -4.59
C SER A 26 9.84 -18.81 -5.69
N GLN A 27 8.76 -18.23 -6.23
CA GLN A 27 8.83 -17.20 -7.27
C GLN A 27 9.39 -15.89 -6.72
N ALA A 28 9.07 -15.53 -5.48
CA ALA A 28 9.69 -14.39 -4.81
C ALA A 28 11.21 -14.57 -4.68
N VAL A 29 11.67 -15.75 -4.22
CA VAL A 29 13.11 -16.06 -4.16
C VAL A 29 13.77 -15.99 -5.54
N GLU A 30 13.11 -16.53 -6.57
CA GLU A 30 13.67 -16.51 -7.93
C GLU A 30 13.76 -15.10 -8.51
N SER A 31 12.77 -14.24 -8.25
CA SER A 31 12.83 -12.83 -8.65
C SER A 31 14.03 -12.09 -8.05
N ILE A 32 14.35 -12.36 -6.77
CA ILE A 32 15.52 -11.80 -6.09
C ILE A 32 16.81 -12.35 -6.70
N ARG A 33 16.90 -13.66 -6.97
CA ARG A 33 18.07 -14.25 -7.64
C ARG A 33 18.29 -13.67 -9.03
N ALA A 34 17.22 -13.50 -9.80
CA ALA A 34 17.26 -12.91 -11.13
C ALA A 34 17.68 -11.43 -11.10
N ALA A 35 17.28 -10.67 -10.08
CA ALA A 35 17.74 -9.30 -9.88
C ALA A 35 19.23 -9.26 -9.51
N CYS A 36 19.68 -10.10 -8.57
CA CYS A 36 21.07 -10.16 -8.13
C CYS A 36 22.04 -10.61 -9.24
N SER A 37 21.61 -11.51 -10.14
CA SER A 37 22.46 -11.96 -11.27
C SER A 37 22.62 -10.91 -12.37
N LYS A 38 21.83 -9.83 -12.33
CA LYS A 38 21.82 -8.73 -13.32
C LYS A 38 22.18 -7.39 -12.70
N ILE A 39 22.93 -7.37 -11.59
CA ILE A 39 23.40 -6.13 -10.97
C ILE A 39 24.24 -5.34 -11.99
N ARG A 40 23.92 -4.04 -12.11
CA ARG A 40 24.64 -3.09 -12.97
C ARG A 40 24.82 -1.76 -12.22
N PRO A 41 25.86 -0.99 -12.53
CA PRO A 41 25.95 0.41 -12.09
C PRO A 41 24.73 1.20 -12.58
N ALA A 42 24.13 1.99 -11.68
CA ALA A 42 22.90 2.72 -11.99
C ALA A 42 22.89 4.11 -11.33
N LYS A 43 22.33 5.09 -12.04
CA LYS A 43 21.86 6.36 -11.46
C LYS A 43 20.38 6.21 -11.12
N LEU A 44 19.94 6.93 -10.08
CA LEU A 44 18.55 6.91 -9.66
C LEU A 44 17.88 8.23 -10.04
N ARG A 45 16.70 8.15 -10.64
CA ARG A 45 15.85 9.28 -11.03
C ARG A 45 14.55 9.22 -10.25
N PHE A 46 14.12 10.35 -9.71
CA PHE A 46 12.92 10.44 -8.86
C PHE A 46 11.95 11.48 -9.34
N ALA A 47 10.66 11.14 -9.29
CA ALA A 47 9.58 12.07 -9.56
C ALA A 47 8.39 11.79 -8.65
N GLN A 48 7.52 12.79 -8.50
CA GLN A 48 6.27 12.62 -7.76
C GLN A 48 5.18 13.54 -8.30
N ASN A 49 3.96 13.03 -8.28
CA ASN A 49 2.74 13.82 -8.48
C ASN A 49 1.88 13.65 -7.22
N LEU A 50 1.82 14.70 -6.40
CA LEU A 50 1.24 14.60 -5.07
C LEU A 50 -0.29 14.71 -5.03
N THR A 51 -0.95 15.13 -6.10
CA THR A 51 -2.38 15.48 -6.07
C THR A 51 -3.18 14.99 -7.28
N GLY A 52 -2.54 14.74 -8.41
CA GLY A 52 -3.22 14.46 -9.68
C GLY A 52 -4.07 13.20 -9.69
N SER A 53 -3.81 12.26 -8.77
CA SER A 53 -4.58 11.01 -8.65
C SER A 53 -5.84 11.15 -7.78
N LEU A 54 -6.03 12.27 -7.08
CA LEU A 54 -7.12 12.47 -6.13
C LEU A 54 -8.52 12.16 -6.69
N PRO A 55 -8.85 12.49 -7.96
CA PRO A 55 -10.15 12.15 -8.53
C PRO A 55 -10.45 10.65 -8.65
N MET A 56 -9.44 9.79 -8.53
CA MET A 56 -9.56 8.32 -8.61
C MET A 56 -9.60 7.65 -7.23
N LEU A 57 -9.67 8.42 -6.15
CA LEU A 57 -9.69 7.90 -4.78
C LEU A 57 -11.02 8.19 -4.10
N GLU A 58 -11.47 7.21 -3.31
CA GLU A 58 -12.50 7.41 -2.28
C GLU A 58 -11.99 6.85 -0.97
N ASP A 59 -12.20 7.62 0.09
CA ASP A 59 -12.09 7.18 1.47
C ASP A 59 -13.52 6.96 1.96
N THR A 60 -13.84 5.70 2.28
CA THR A 60 -15.20 5.33 2.73
C THR A 60 -15.35 5.45 4.24
N ARG A 61 -14.27 5.79 4.94
CA ARG A 61 -14.24 6.04 6.38
C ARG A 61 -14.16 7.56 6.64
N LYS A 62 -14.61 7.95 7.82
CA LYS A 62 -14.46 9.32 8.34
C LYS A 62 -13.43 9.31 9.48
N PRO A 63 -12.65 10.38 9.69
CA PRO A 63 -12.55 11.55 8.81
C PRO A 63 -12.01 11.14 7.43
N GLN A 64 -12.25 11.95 6.39
CA GLN A 64 -11.75 11.61 5.06
C GLN A 64 -10.35 12.18 4.91
N VAL A 65 -9.34 11.30 4.88
CA VAL A 65 -7.94 11.68 4.66
C VAL A 65 -7.38 10.83 3.52
N PHE A 66 -6.83 11.50 2.51
CA PHE A 66 -6.34 10.83 1.30
C PHE A 66 -4.81 10.65 1.32
N ASP A 67 -4.31 9.64 0.61
CA ASP A 67 -2.89 9.51 0.23
C ASP A 67 -2.75 9.52 -1.31
N PRO A 68 -3.01 10.66 -1.97
CA PRO A 68 -3.03 10.77 -3.44
C PRO A 68 -1.63 10.78 -4.07
N GLY A 69 -0.56 10.72 -3.28
CA GLY A 69 0.78 10.94 -3.80
C GLY A 69 1.29 9.75 -4.62
N LEU A 70 1.36 9.93 -5.94
CA LEU A 70 2.06 9.04 -6.86
C LEU A 70 3.56 9.34 -6.81
N ARG A 71 4.39 8.34 -6.48
CA ARG A 71 5.85 8.49 -6.37
C ARG A 71 6.56 7.48 -7.25
N ILE A 72 7.59 7.93 -7.96
CA ILE A 72 8.33 7.13 -8.92
C ILE A 72 9.81 7.17 -8.61
N LEU A 73 10.44 6.00 -8.59
CA LEU A 73 11.89 5.81 -8.57
C LEU A 73 12.26 5.00 -9.81
N GLN A 74 13.09 5.56 -10.68
CA GLN A 74 13.61 4.90 -11.87
C GLN A 74 15.11 4.63 -11.69
N ALA A 75 15.54 3.40 -11.91
CA ALA A 75 16.94 3.03 -11.96
C ALA A 75 17.40 2.98 -13.43
N ILE A 76 18.42 3.77 -13.77
CA ILE A 76 18.92 3.91 -15.14
C ILE A 76 20.36 3.40 -15.18
N ASP A 77 20.64 2.46 -16.09
CA ASP A 77 21.97 1.93 -16.35
C ASP A 77 22.92 3.05 -16.79
N THR A 78 24.03 3.25 -16.09
CA THR A 78 24.98 4.32 -16.43
C THR A 78 25.80 4.03 -17.70
N GLU A 79 25.83 2.78 -18.16
CA GLU A 79 26.60 2.39 -19.35
C GLU A 79 25.77 2.48 -20.62
N SER A 80 24.50 2.04 -20.58
CA SER A 80 23.61 2.01 -21.74
C SER A 80 22.59 3.15 -21.79
N ASP A 81 22.45 3.91 -20.69
CA ASP A 81 21.42 4.95 -20.51
C ASP A 81 19.99 4.42 -20.74
N THR A 82 19.76 3.16 -20.38
CA THR A 82 18.44 2.50 -20.44
C THR A 82 17.89 2.21 -19.05
N THR A 83 16.57 2.15 -18.92
CA THR A 83 15.91 1.81 -17.65
C THR A 83 16.16 0.36 -17.29
N LEU A 84 16.70 0.12 -16.10
CA LEU A 84 16.81 -1.21 -15.50
C LEU A 84 15.47 -1.61 -14.86
N GLY A 85 14.85 -0.67 -14.15
CA GLY A 85 13.54 -0.85 -13.57
C GLY A 85 12.96 0.42 -12.96
N THR A 86 11.66 0.37 -12.68
CA THR A 86 10.92 1.50 -12.10
C THR A 86 10.08 0.99 -10.93
N LEU A 87 10.11 1.70 -9.81
CA LEU A 87 9.24 1.50 -8.66
C LEU A 87 8.20 2.63 -8.67
N ILE A 88 6.92 2.25 -8.66
CA ILE A 88 5.77 3.14 -8.69
C ILE A 88 4.95 2.90 -7.43
N ALA A 89 4.75 3.93 -6.60
CA ALA A 89 3.97 3.82 -5.37
C ALA A 89 2.74 4.73 -5.43
N TRP A 90 1.58 4.14 -5.16
CA TRP A 90 0.31 4.84 -5.00
C TRP A 90 -0.60 4.07 -4.04
N ALA A 91 -1.33 4.79 -3.19
CA ALA A 91 -2.16 4.18 -2.15
C ALA A 91 -3.58 3.97 -2.67
N ASN A 92 -3.93 2.72 -2.99
CA ASN A 92 -5.29 2.33 -3.32
C ASN A 92 -5.44 0.82 -3.26
N HIS A 93 -6.59 0.32 -2.82
CA HIS A 93 -6.93 -1.10 -2.90
C HIS A 93 -7.01 -1.55 -4.36
N PRO A 94 -6.26 -2.60 -4.77
CA PRO A 94 -6.42 -3.25 -6.07
C PRO A 94 -7.72 -4.07 -6.18
N GLU A 95 -8.86 -3.39 -6.09
CA GLU A 95 -10.20 -4.01 -6.00
C GLU A 95 -11.22 -3.40 -6.98
N THR A 96 -10.77 -2.68 -8.01
CA THR A 96 -11.65 -2.00 -8.98
C THR A 96 -12.50 -2.99 -9.79
N LEU A 97 -12.04 -4.23 -10.01
CA LEU A 97 -12.83 -5.33 -10.60
C LEU A 97 -13.95 -5.85 -9.68
N TRP A 98 -13.89 -5.53 -8.39
CA TRP A 98 -14.89 -5.83 -7.38
C TRP A 98 -15.20 -7.33 -7.20
N SER A 99 -16.15 -7.62 -6.32
CA SER A 99 -16.42 -8.96 -5.78
C SER A 99 -17.09 -9.95 -6.75
N LYS A 100 -17.51 -9.52 -7.95
CA LYS A 100 -18.18 -10.39 -8.94
C LYS A 100 -17.21 -10.99 -9.97
N ASN A 101 -15.97 -10.51 -10.02
CA ASN A 101 -14.96 -11.06 -10.90
C ASN A 101 -14.48 -12.43 -10.39
N LEU A 102 -14.46 -13.42 -11.27
CA LEU A 102 -13.98 -14.79 -10.96
C LEU A 102 -12.59 -15.08 -11.56
N MET A 103 -12.03 -14.13 -12.30
CA MET A 103 -10.73 -14.28 -12.96
C MET A 103 -9.60 -13.85 -12.03
N LEU A 104 -8.48 -14.56 -12.05
CA LEU A 104 -7.25 -14.08 -11.43
C LEU A 104 -6.79 -12.81 -12.15
N SER A 105 -6.53 -11.76 -11.37
CA SER A 105 -6.10 -10.46 -11.88
C SER A 105 -5.20 -9.79 -10.85
N SER A 106 -4.28 -8.95 -11.32
CA SER A 106 -3.55 -8.01 -10.46
C SER A 106 -4.15 -6.60 -10.51
N ASP A 107 -5.40 -6.49 -11.00
CA ASP A 107 -6.23 -5.29 -11.08
C ASP A 107 -5.54 -4.12 -11.83
N PHE A 108 -5.91 -2.86 -11.57
CA PHE A 108 -5.30 -1.69 -12.21
C PHE A 108 -3.75 -1.64 -12.09
N PRO A 109 -3.09 -2.16 -11.02
CA PRO A 109 -1.62 -2.23 -10.97
C PRO A 109 -0.97 -2.94 -12.17
N HIS A 110 -1.66 -3.91 -12.79
CA HIS A 110 -1.19 -4.54 -14.02
C HIS A 110 -0.91 -3.51 -15.11
N PHE A 111 -1.90 -2.68 -15.40
CA PHE A 111 -1.83 -1.69 -16.46
C PHE A 111 -0.86 -0.57 -16.12
N VAL A 112 -0.70 -0.21 -14.83
CA VAL A 112 0.37 0.71 -14.42
C VAL A 112 1.74 0.14 -14.80
N ARG A 113 2.03 -1.11 -14.42
CA ARG A 113 3.31 -1.74 -14.76
C ARG A 113 3.52 -1.85 -16.27
N GLU A 114 2.53 -2.39 -16.98
CA GLU A 114 2.61 -2.57 -18.44
C GLU A 114 2.85 -1.24 -19.17
N CYS A 115 2.15 -0.17 -18.76
CA CYS A 115 2.31 1.16 -19.36
C CYS A 115 3.71 1.74 -19.13
N PHE A 116 4.29 1.55 -17.94
CA PHE A 116 5.67 1.97 -17.65
C PHE A 116 6.70 1.12 -18.40
N GLU A 117 6.46 -0.18 -18.59
CA GLU A 117 7.39 -1.08 -19.28
C GLU A 117 7.36 -0.89 -20.81
N THR A 118 6.16 -0.77 -21.39
CA THR A 118 5.96 -0.89 -22.85
C THR A 118 5.38 0.37 -23.51
N GLY A 119 4.86 1.31 -22.72
CA GLY A 119 4.20 2.52 -23.19
C GLY A 119 2.69 2.42 -23.19
N ILE A 120 2.04 3.50 -23.60
CA ILE A 120 0.58 3.62 -23.61
C ILE A 120 0.09 3.71 -25.05
N PHE A 121 -0.92 2.90 -25.37
CA PHE A 121 -1.48 2.79 -26.72
C PHE A 121 -2.93 3.25 -26.75
N ASP A 122 -3.28 3.99 -27.80
CA ASP A 122 -4.66 4.24 -28.25
C ASP A 122 -4.89 3.45 -29.54
N GLY A 123 -5.62 2.34 -29.42
CA GLY A 123 -5.69 1.32 -30.46
C GLY A 123 -4.29 0.77 -30.79
N ASN A 124 -3.86 0.93 -32.04
CA ASN A 124 -2.53 0.50 -32.50
C ASN A 124 -1.47 1.61 -32.42
N ASN A 125 -1.84 2.82 -32.00
CA ASN A 125 -0.94 3.95 -31.98
C ASN A 125 -0.34 4.11 -30.58
N LYS A 126 0.98 4.06 -30.48
CA LYS A 126 1.67 4.38 -29.23
C LYS A 126 1.64 5.90 -29.01
N VAL A 127 1.06 6.32 -27.90
CA VAL A 127 0.87 7.74 -27.53
C VAL A 127 1.90 8.18 -26.50
N TYR A 128 2.33 7.28 -25.60
CA TYR A 128 3.42 7.50 -24.66
C TYR A 128 4.45 6.40 -24.80
N ASP A 129 5.73 6.77 -24.84
CA ASP A 129 6.83 5.81 -24.75
C ASP A 129 6.89 5.21 -23.34
N GLY A 130 7.08 3.89 -23.29
CA GLY A 130 7.46 3.21 -22.06
C GLY A 130 8.91 3.49 -21.73
N LEU A 131 9.27 3.26 -20.47
CA LEU A 131 10.64 3.40 -19.99
C LEU A 131 11.47 2.15 -20.27
N GLY A 132 10.84 1.00 -20.54
CA GLY A 132 11.48 -0.31 -20.50
C GLY A 132 11.82 -0.76 -19.07
N GLY A 133 12.65 -1.79 -18.96
CA GLY A 133 13.00 -2.39 -17.67
C GLY A 133 11.82 -3.09 -16.99
N THR A 134 12.01 -3.51 -15.74
CA THR A 134 10.93 -4.09 -14.92
C THR A 134 10.22 -3.02 -14.09
N ALA A 135 8.90 -2.95 -14.15
CA ALA A 135 8.09 -2.08 -13.30
C ALA A 135 7.57 -2.82 -12.07
N VAL A 136 7.70 -2.21 -10.89
CA VAL A 136 7.19 -2.72 -9.62
C VAL A 136 6.20 -1.71 -9.07
N TYR A 137 4.97 -2.15 -8.83
CA TYR A 137 3.95 -1.33 -8.16
C TYR A 137 3.95 -1.63 -6.66
N LEU A 138 3.94 -0.59 -5.84
CA LEU A 138 3.84 -0.67 -4.39
C LEU A 138 2.58 0.04 -3.90
N ASN A 139 1.93 -0.55 -2.90
CA ASN A 139 0.78 0.05 -2.23
C ASN A 139 1.21 0.97 -1.09
N GLY A 140 0.31 1.85 -0.64
CA GLY A 140 0.56 2.84 0.41
C GLY A 140 -0.43 2.76 1.58
N ALA A 141 -0.86 3.92 2.10
CA ALA A 141 -1.81 4.01 3.21
C ALA A 141 -3.25 3.75 2.73
N ILE A 142 -3.72 2.52 2.88
CA ILE A 142 -5.02 2.08 2.34
C ILE A 142 -6.12 1.88 3.40
N GLY A 143 -5.81 2.02 4.69
CA GLY A 143 -6.67 1.61 5.80
C GLY A 143 -8.04 2.29 5.90
N GLY A 144 -8.20 3.52 5.39
CA GLY A 144 -9.52 4.19 5.27
C GLY A 144 -10.46 3.54 4.25
N LEU A 145 -10.17 2.29 3.85
CA LEU A 145 -10.75 1.65 2.67
C LEU A 145 -10.55 2.54 1.43
N MET A 146 -9.30 2.99 1.25
CA MET A 146 -8.89 3.76 0.09
C MET A 146 -9.13 2.91 -1.16
N THR A 147 -10.14 3.25 -1.96
CA THR A 147 -10.68 2.35 -2.98
C THR A 147 -11.07 3.06 -4.27
N THR A 148 -11.27 2.26 -5.32
CA THR A 148 -11.99 2.66 -6.55
C THR A 148 -13.21 1.78 -6.78
N ARG A 149 -14.19 1.88 -5.89
CA ARG A 149 -15.43 1.10 -6.00
C ARG A 149 -16.17 1.34 -7.33
N PRO A 150 -17.05 0.41 -7.76
CA PRO A 150 -17.68 0.46 -9.08
C PRO A 150 -18.27 1.83 -9.45
N GLY A 151 -18.94 2.51 -8.51
CA GLY A 151 -19.59 3.80 -8.74
C GLY A 151 -18.66 5.01 -8.94
N ILE A 152 -17.37 4.92 -8.62
CA ILE A 152 -16.43 6.01 -8.90
C ILE A 152 -16.17 6.08 -10.41
N PRO A 153 -16.41 7.22 -11.08
CA PRO A 153 -16.16 7.37 -12.49
C PRO A 153 -14.67 7.37 -12.81
N ILE A 154 -14.25 6.51 -13.73
CA ILE A 154 -12.91 6.55 -14.33
C ILE A 154 -13.07 6.87 -15.81
N ARG A 155 -12.54 8.01 -16.23
CA ARG A 155 -12.55 8.43 -17.64
C ARG A 155 -11.49 7.66 -18.44
N ASP A 156 -11.80 7.25 -19.66
CA ASP A 156 -10.77 6.76 -20.57
C ASP A 156 -9.86 7.95 -20.98
N PRO A 157 -8.53 7.83 -20.91
CA PRO A 157 -7.65 8.96 -21.19
C PRO A 157 -7.65 9.41 -22.67
N PHE A 158 -8.15 8.60 -23.61
CA PHE A 158 -8.12 8.89 -25.04
C PHE A 158 -9.50 8.94 -25.69
N GLN A 159 -10.50 8.29 -25.08
CA GLN A 159 -11.87 8.23 -25.58
C GLN A 159 -12.83 9.07 -24.73
N ASP A 160 -13.94 9.52 -25.31
CA ASP A 160 -15.02 10.15 -24.54
C ASP A 160 -15.91 9.10 -23.84
N THR A 161 -15.27 8.21 -23.08
CA THR A 161 -15.90 7.13 -22.33
C THR A 161 -15.63 7.34 -20.84
N VAL A 162 -16.64 7.12 -20.00
CA VAL A 162 -16.50 7.11 -18.53
C VAL A 162 -17.03 5.78 -18.00
N TYR A 163 -16.18 5.05 -17.29
CA TYR A 163 -16.51 3.76 -16.71
C TYR A 163 -16.98 3.92 -15.26
N THR A 164 -18.23 3.55 -15.01
CA THR A 164 -18.88 3.59 -13.67
C THR A 164 -19.34 2.21 -13.19
N THR A 165 -18.81 1.16 -13.80
CA THR A 165 -19.06 -0.24 -13.44
C THR A 165 -17.75 -0.99 -13.45
N ALA A 166 -17.61 -1.99 -12.56
CA ALA A 166 -16.44 -2.86 -12.58
C ALA A 166 -16.30 -3.55 -13.94
N SER A 167 -15.15 -3.37 -14.58
CA SER A 167 -14.80 -3.98 -15.86
C SER A 167 -13.29 -3.96 -16.07
N PHE A 168 -12.80 -4.80 -16.98
CA PHE A 168 -11.39 -4.77 -17.39
C PHE A 168 -11.02 -3.41 -18.04
N ASP A 169 -11.95 -2.79 -18.76
CA ASP A 169 -11.73 -1.44 -19.30
C ASP A 169 -11.58 -0.37 -18.22
N LYS A 170 -12.34 -0.47 -17.11
CA LYS A 170 -12.22 0.48 -16.00
C LYS A 170 -10.83 0.41 -15.37
N ILE A 171 -10.32 -0.79 -15.10
CA ILE A 171 -9.00 -0.97 -14.50
C ILE A 171 -7.87 -0.59 -15.46
N ARG A 172 -8.06 -0.82 -16.77
CA ARG A 172 -7.15 -0.34 -17.81
C ARG A 172 -7.09 1.18 -17.83
N ALA A 173 -8.24 1.85 -17.91
CA ALA A 173 -8.32 3.31 -17.93
C ALA A 173 -7.71 3.92 -16.66
N GLN A 174 -7.94 3.32 -15.49
CA GLN A 174 -7.32 3.75 -14.23
C GLN A 174 -5.80 3.60 -14.26
N GLY A 175 -5.29 2.44 -14.67
CA GLY A 175 -3.86 2.20 -14.78
C GLY A 175 -3.18 3.12 -15.79
N GLN A 176 -3.81 3.38 -16.92
CA GLN A 176 -3.33 4.31 -17.93
C GLN A 176 -3.31 5.76 -17.42
N GLN A 177 -4.35 6.23 -16.72
CA GLN A 177 -4.34 7.57 -16.11
C GLN A 177 -3.19 7.74 -15.10
N LEU A 178 -2.98 6.74 -14.23
CA LEU A 178 -1.86 6.75 -13.29
C LEU A 178 -0.50 6.74 -14.00
N ALA A 179 -0.37 5.95 -15.06
CA ALA A 179 0.85 5.92 -15.86
C ALA A 179 1.13 7.26 -16.56
N ILE A 180 0.10 7.91 -17.12
CA ILE A 180 0.23 9.26 -17.70
C ILE A 180 0.74 10.24 -16.65
N LEU A 181 0.11 10.28 -15.47
CA LEU A 181 0.53 11.17 -14.37
C LEU A 181 1.99 10.92 -13.96
N GLY A 182 2.41 9.66 -13.91
CA GLY A 182 3.77 9.29 -13.50
C GLY A 182 4.83 9.56 -14.56
N LEU A 183 4.54 9.25 -15.83
CA LEU A 183 5.43 9.54 -16.96
C LEU A 183 5.58 11.05 -17.17
N GLN A 184 4.50 11.82 -17.03
CA GLN A 184 4.55 13.29 -17.04
C GLN A 184 5.38 13.83 -15.88
N ALA A 185 5.20 13.30 -14.66
CA ALA A 185 6.02 13.73 -13.52
C ALA A 185 7.52 13.49 -13.74
N LEU A 186 7.89 12.35 -14.36
CA LEU A 186 9.26 12.07 -14.75
C LEU A 186 9.78 13.00 -15.85
N ALA A 187 8.95 13.39 -16.81
CA ALA A 187 9.33 14.33 -17.87
C ALA A 187 9.53 15.76 -17.34
N ASP A 188 8.65 16.21 -16.44
CA ASP A 188 8.56 17.62 -16.04
C ASP A 188 9.40 17.97 -14.82
N SER A 189 9.58 17.02 -13.89
CA SER A 189 10.06 17.32 -12.53
C SER A 189 11.08 16.33 -11.97
N ALA A 190 11.57 15.40 -12.80
CA ALA A 190 12.53 14.41 -12.37
C ALA A 190 13.80 15.03 -11.80
N ARG A 191 14.31 14.42 -10.73
CA ARG A 191 15.64 14.71 -10.18
C ARG A 191 16.52 13.48 -10.23
N ASP A 192 17.72 13.67 -10.75
CA ASP A 192 18.74 12.64 -10.81
C ASP A 192 19.60 12.70 -9.55
N ILE A 193 19.96 11.52 -9.05
CA ILE A 193 20.91 11.34 -7.95
C ILE A 193 22.19 10.78 -8.54
N ASP A 194 23.12 11.69 -8.81
CA ASP A 194 24.36 11.37 -9.51
C ASP A 194 25.48 10.91 -8.57
N THR A 195 25.35 11.17 -7.26
CA THR A 195 26.29 10.68 -6.24
C THR A 195 25.83 9.34 -5.71
N ALA A 196 26.77 8.39 -5.50
CA ALA A 196 26.48 7.10 -4.88
C ALA A 196 25.73 7.32 -3.54
N PRO A 197 24.41 7.05 -3.48
CA PRO A 197 23.65 7.35 -2.29
C PRO A 197 24.02 6.36 -1.18
N GLY A 198 24.16 6.86 0.05
CA GLY A 198 24.20 6.00 1.22
C GLY A 198 22.91 5.16 1.27
N VAL A 199 23.06 3.88 1.61
CA VAL A 199 21.93 2.98 1.86
C VAL A 199 21.89 2.69 3.34
N THR A 200 20.75 2.97 3.97
CA THR A 200 20.53 2.69 5.40
C THR A 200 19.29 1.84 5.53
N LEU A 201 19.36 0.82 6.38
CA LEU A 201 18.24 -0.06 6.68
C LEU A 201 18.16 -0.28 8.18
N ARG A 202 16.96 -0.12 8.72
CA ARG A 202 16.61 -0.53 10.08
C ARG A 202 15.33 -1.35 10.01
N ALA A 203 15.31 -2.47 10.72
CA ALA A 203 14.12 -3.29 10.88
C ALA A 203 13.96 -3.63 12.36
N LYS A 204 12.71 -3.81 12.80
CA LYS A 204 12.39 -4.21 14.16
C LYS A 204 11.22 -5.17 14.17
N THR A 205 11.44 -6.31 14.83
CA THR A 205 10.36 -7.20 15.23
C THR A 205 9.55 -6.55 16.33
N ILE A 206 8.23 -6.53 16.17
CA ILE A 206 7.27 -6.03 17.15
C ILE A 206 6.33 -7.15 17.60
N GLU A 207 5.78 -7.01 18.80
CA GLU A 207 4.73 -7.90 19.31
C GLU A 207 3.42 -7.12 19.41
N ILE A 208 2.36 -7.64 18.80
CA ILE A 208 1.04 -7.02 18.80
C ILE A 208 0.09 -7.91 19.58
N PRO A 209 -0.65 -7.38 20.57
CA PRO A 209 -1.71 -8.11 21.23
C PRO A 209 -2.79 -8.55 20.24
N LEU A 210 -3.13 -9.83 20.24
CA LEU A 210 -4.29 -10.34 19.53
C LEU A 210 -5.53 -10.07 20.38
N ALA A 211 -6.11 -8.88 20.25
CA ALA A 211 -7.30 -8.46 21.00
C ALA A 211 -8.61 -8.94 20.36
N ASN A 212 -8.63 -9.06 19.04
CA ASN A 212 -9.83 -9.38 18.26
C ASN A 212 -10.37 -10.81 18.54
N PRO A 213 -11.60 -10.95 19.10
CA PRO A 213 -12.23 -12.24 19.39
C PRO A 213 -12.37 -13.16 18.18
N LEU A 214 -12.71 -12.61 17.01
CA LEU A 214 -12.87 -13.39 15.79
C LEU A 214 -11.53 -13.94 15.31
N PHE A 215 -10.46 -13.15 15.39
CA PHE A 215 -9.13 -13.64 15.01
C PHE A 215 -8.60 -14.67 16.01
N ARG A 216 -8.91 -14.53 17.31
CA ARG A 216 -8.60 -15.56 18.32
C ARG A 216 -9.30 -16.88 18.00
N LEU A 217 -10.59 -16.81 17.65
CA LEU A 217 -11.36 -17.99 17.26
C LEU A 217 -10.81 -18.59 15.95
N GLY A 218 -10.56 -17.76 14.94
CA GLY A 218 -9.99 -18.18 13.66
C GLY A 218 -8.63 -18.85 13.80
N ALA A 219 -7.78 -18.36 14.69
CA ALA A 219 -6.50 -18.99 15.03
C ALA A 219 -6.70 -20.33 15.76
N ALA A 220 -7.61 -20.39 16.74
CA ALA A 220 -7.91 -21.62 17.48
C ALA A 220 -8.48 -22.73 16.57
N LEU A 221 -9.23 -22.35 15.54
CA LEU A 221 -9.80 -23.26 14.54
C LEU A 221 -8.84 -23.55 13.36
N GLY A 222 -7.66 -22.92 13.31
CA GLY A 222 -6.70 -23.09 12.21
C GLY A 222 -7.12 -22.46 10.88
N VAL A 223 -8.17 -21.62 10.87
CA VAL A 223 -8.58 -20.82 9.70
C VAL A 223 -7.51 -19.79 9.38
N ILE A 224 -7.09 -19.04 10.41
CA ILE A 224 -5.99 -18.08 10.34
C ILE A 224 -4.73 -18.78 10.84
N GLN A 225 -3.81 -19.06 9.92
CA GLN A 225 -2.57 -19.79 10.23
C GLN A 225 -1.46 -18.82 10.66
N ARG A 226 -1.50 -18.38 11.92
CA ARG A 226 -0.48 -17.48 12.49
C ARG A 226 0.10 -18.02 13.79
N SER A 227 1.42 -17.94 13.92
CA SER A 227 2.13 -18.31 15.14
C SER A 227 2.06 -17.20 16.18
N MET A 228 1.89 -17.58 17.45
CA MET A 228 1.95 -16.65 18.58
C MET A 228 3.32 -16.71 19.27
N THR A 229 3.87 -15.57 19.67
CA THR A 229 5.16 -15.52 20.39
C THR A 229 5.00 -15.78 21.88
N SER A 230 3.86 -15.39 22.43
CA SER A 230 3.44 -15.61 23.80
C SER A 230 1.91 -15.60 23.86
N TRP A 231 1.33 -15.81 25.05
CA TRP A 231 -0.11 -15.86 25.22
C TRP A 231 -0.80 -14.63 24.58
N MET A 232 -1.56 -14.88 23.50
CA MET A 232 -2.35 -13.89 22.77
C MET A 232 -1.55 -12.71 22.22
N LYS A 233 -0.30 -12.95 21.80
CA LYS A 233 0.50 -11.99 21.06
C LYS A 233 1.03 -12.59 19.76
N VAL A 234 0.99 -11.80 18.70
CA VAL A 234 1.55 -12.17 17.40
C VAL A 234 2.84 -11.41 17.14
N ARG A 235 3.80 -12.08 16.49
CA ARG A 235 4.99 -11.42 15.96
C ARG A 235 4.62 -10.69 14.68
N SER A 236 5.14 -9.49 14.49
CA SER A 236 5.18 -8.81 13.20
C SER A 236 6.51 -8.08 13.01
N GLU A 237 6.69 -7.41 11.88
CA GLU A 237 7.91 -6.70 11.54
C GLU A 237 7.60 -5.35 10.89
N ILE A 238 8.32 -4.31 11.32
CA ILE A 238 8.36 -3.02 10.66
C ILE A 238 9.78 -2.76 10.16
N ALA A 239 9.91 -1.97 9.10
CA ALA A 239 11.21 -1.54 8.62
C ALA A 239 11.17 -0.11 8.09
N SER A 240 12.32 0.54 8.11
CA SER A 240 12.57 1.79 7.40
C SER A 240 13.92 1.70 6.70
N PHE A 241 13.98 2.15 5.46
CA PHE A 241 15.25 2.27 4.76
C PHE A 241 15.32 3.55 3.95
N ALA A 242 16.52 4.04 3.69
CA ALA A 242 16.77 5.19 2.84
C ALA A 242 17.82 4.89 1.78
N ILE A 243 17.66 5.59 0.65
CA ILE A 243 18.62 5.64 -0.44
C ILE A 243 18.76 7.11 -0.81
N GLY A 244 19.80 7.77 -0.27
CA GLY A 244 19.98 9.22 -0.43
C GLY A 244 18.80 10.02 0.15
N PRO A 245 18.17 10.95 -0.59
CA PRO A 245 17.05 11.77 -0.13
C PRO A 245 15.71 11.02 -0.12
N VAL A 246 15.72 9.70 -0.35
CA VAL A 246 14.51 8.89 -0.46
C VAL A 246 14.40 7.98 0.74
N THR A 247 13.24 7.98 1.37
CA THR A 247 12.96 7.18 2.55
C THR A 247 11.70 6.35 2.36
N PHE A 248 11.78 5.10 2.82
CA PHE A 248 10.74 4.12 2.76
C PHE A 248 10.33 3.72 4.18
N ALA A 249 9.03 3.64 4.43
CA ALA A 249 8.46 3.09 5.64
C ALA A 249 7.63 1.84 5.29
N CYS A 250 8.04 0.68 5.79
CA CYS A 250 7.40 -0.60 5.57
C CYS A 250 6.49 -0.93 6.76
N ILE A 251 5.20 -1.10 6.47
CA ILE A 251 4.15 -1.22 7.47
C ILE A 251 3.40 -2.55 7.25
N PRO A 252 3.30 -3.40 8.29
CA PRO A 252 2.81 -4.76 8.15
C PRO A 252 1.27 -4.86 8.16
N GLY A 253 0.57 -4.02 7.41
CA GLY A 253 -0.88 -4.04 7.36
C GLY A 253 -1.49 -2.86 6.63
N GLU A 254 -2.79 -2.68 6.80
CA GLU A 254 -3.60 -1.64 6.18
C GLU A 254 -3.69 -0.41 7.08
N ILE A 255 -2.70 0.48 6.96
CA ILE A 255 -2.63 1.68 7.80
C ILE A 255 -3.56 2.79 7.32
N TYR A 256 -4.25 3.41 8.28
CA TYR A 256 -5.12 4.56 8.07
C TYR A 256 -4.32 5.79 7.60
N PRO A 257 -4.76 6.47 6.53
CA PRO A 257 -4.09 7.66 5.98
C PRO A 257 -3.85 8.78 7.00
N GLU A 258 -4.70 8.91 8.00
CA GLU A 258 -4.62 9.89 9.09
C GLU A 258 -3.33 9.73 9.92
N ILE A 259 -2.89 8.49 10.14
CA ILE A 259 -1.63 8.19 10.85
C ILE A 259 -0.44 8.61 9.97
N VAL A 260 -0.59 8.48 8.65
CA VAL A 260 0.48 8.68 7.68
C VAL A 260 0.64 10.15 7.28
N ASN A 261 -0.48 10.84 7.06
CA ASN A 261 -0.56 12.19 6.48
C ASN A 261 -1.07 13.25 7.47
N GLY A 262 -1.51 12.85 8.66
CA GLY A 262 -2.17 13.72 9.62
C GLY A 262 -3.68 13.78 9.42
N GLY A 263 -4.39 14.42 10.35
CA GLY A 263 -5.86 14.52 10.31
C GLY A 263 -6.59 13.56 11.25
N ILE A 264 -5.88 12.93 12.21
CA ILE A 264 -6.50 12.14 13.28
C ILE A 264 -7.48 13.03 14.06
N GLU A 265 -8.70 12.54 14.25
CA GLU A 265 -9.74 13.18 15.05
C GLU A 265 -9.97 12.45 16.38
N ALA A 266 -10.58 13.15 17.35
CA ALA A 266 -11.10 12.58 18.59
C ALA A 266 -12.56 13.05 18.75
N PRO A 267 -13.48 12.47 17.96
CA PRO A 267 -14.87 12.89 17.96
C PRO A 267 -15.57 12.56 19.29
N GLU A 268 -16.61 13.33 19.60
CA GLU A 268 -17.49 13.04 20.74
C GLU A 268 -18.15 11.67 20.56
N GLY A 269 -18.14 10.85 21.62
CA GLY A 269 -18.74 9.50 21.61
C GLY A 269 -17.77 8.36 21.28
N GLN A 270 -16.47 8.63 21.13
CA GLN A 270 -15.44 7.61 20.91
C GLN A 270 -15.45 6.49 21.95
N ASP A 271 -15.26 5.24 21.50
CA ASP A 271 -15.20 4.05 22.38
C ASP A 271 -14.08 4.16 23.41
N TYR A 272 -12.94 4.72 22.99
CA TYR A 272 -11.82 5.02 23.87
C TYR A 272 -11.71 6.51 24.03
N ASN A 273 -12.00 7.00 25.25
CA ASN A 273 -11.90 8.43 25.54
C ASN A 273 -10.45 8.91 25.65
N VAL A 274 -9.77 9.03 24.51
CA VAL A 274 -8.39 9.50 24.37
C VAL A 274 -8.35 10.75 23.48
N PRO A 275 -7.59 11.79 23.83
CA PRO A 275 -7.48 12.98 22.98
C PRO A 275 -6.64 12.68 21.73
N VAL A 276 -6.77 13.52 20.70
CA VAL A 276 -5.77 13.56 19.62
C VAL A 276 -4.42 13.92 20.25
N GLY A 277 -3.43 13.05 20.10
CA GLY A 277 -2.07 13.32 20.58
C GLY A 277 -1.39 14.40 19.75
N ASN A 278 -0.38 15.07 20.31
CA ASN A 278 0.48 16.01 19.57
C ASN A 278 1.56 15.31 18.73
N ASN A 279 1.30 14.06 18.35
CA ASN A 279 2.23 13.25 17.59
C ASN A 279 2.21 13.70 16.12
N PRO A 280 3.37 13.96 15.49
CA PRO A 280 3.42 14.23 14.07
C PRO A 280 2.95 13.01 13.26
N SER A 281 2.47 13.23 12.04
CA SER A 281 2.22 12.16 11.08
C SER A 281 3.52 11.43 10.69
N ILE A 282 3.41 10.21 10.18
CA ILE A 282 4.58 9.44 9.73
C ILE A 282 5.35 10.22 8.66
N ARG A 283 4.68 10.84 7.68
CA ARG A 283 5.36 11.62 6.63
C ARG A 283 6.08 12.85 7.16
N GLU A 284 5.62 13.47 8.25
CA GLU A 284 6.32 14.62 8.85
C GLU A 284 7.64 14.21 9.50
N VAL A 285 7.71 13.02 10.11
CA VAL A 285 8.95 12.52 10.72
C VAL A 285 9.88 11.81 9.74
N MET A 286 9.36 11.38 8.59
CA MET A 286 10.16 10.70 7.58
C MET A 286 11.27 11.61 7.03
N PRO A 287 12.52 11.15 7.04
CA PRO A 287 13.62 11.76 6.33
C PRO A 287 13.43 12.03 4.84
N GLY A 288 14.21 12.99 4.34
CA GLY A 288 14.39 13.21 2.91
C GLY A 288 13.21 13.89 2.21
N GLU A 289 13.37 14.07 0.89
CA GLU A 289 12.40 14.74 0.02
C GLU A 289 11.33 13.76 -0.47
N TYR A 290 11.73 12.54 -0.83
CA TYR A 290 10.84 11.54 -1.41
C TYR A 290 10.48 10.48 -0.37
N LYS A 291 9.21 10.45 0.03
CA LYS A 291 8.72 9.66 1.17
C LYS A 291 7.80 8.56 0.68
N PHE A 292 8.27 7.32 0.65
CA PHE A 292 7.50 6.15 0.22
C PHE A 292 6.90 5.44 1.43
N ILE A 293 5.59 5.23 1.39
CA ILE A 293 4.87 4.39 2.35
C ILE A 293 4.60 3.09 1.64
N ILE A 294 4.97 1.97 2.26
CA ILE A 294 4.72 0.63 1.75
C ILE A 294 3.81 -0.07 2.77
N GLY A 295 2.51 -0.09 2.46
CA GLY A 295 1.55 -0.90 3.20
C GLY A 295 1.68 -2.39 2.83
N LEU A 296 1.12 -3.27 3.66
CA LEU A 296 1.18 -4.73 3.45
C LEU A 296 2.62 -5.26 3.31
N ALA A 297 3.59 -4.60 3.95
CA ALA A 297 5.00 -4.93 3.82
C ALA A 297 5.44 -5.95 4.87
N ASN A 298 6.11 -7.02 4.42
CA ASN A 298 6.64 -8.14 5.20
C ASN A 298 5.59 -9.01 5.93
N ASP A 299 4.43 -8.47 6.31
CA ASP A 299 3.40 -9.16 7.08
C ASP A 299 2.04 -8.44 6.93
N GLU A 300 0.97 -9.06 7.45
CA GLU A 300 -0.42 -8.57 7.36
C GLU A 300 -1.13 -8.68 8.72
N VAL A 301 -1.23 -7.56 9.45
CA VAL A 301 -1.85 -7.48 10.79
C VAL A 301 -3.28 -6.94 10.78
N GLY A 302 -3.91 -6.82 9.62
CA GLY A 302 -5.20 -6.18 9.46
C GLY A 302 -5.09 -4.66 9.43
N TYR A 303 -6.21 -4.01 9.71
CA TYR A 303 -6.32 -2.56 9.75
C TYR A 303 -5.62 -1.97 10.98
N ILE A 304 -4.93 -0.85 10.75
CA ILE A 304 -4.18 -0.11 11.77
C ILE A 304 -4.85 1.27 11.92
N ILE A 305 -5.65 1.41 12.98
CA ILE A 305 -6.65 2.48 13.17
C ILE A 305 -6.25 3.36 14.36
N PRO A 306 -6.32 4.70 14.27
CA PRO A 306 -6.14 5.57 15.42
C PRO A 306 -7.08 5.18 16.56
N LYS A 307 -6.55 5.11 17.78
CA LYS A 307 -7.33 4.66 18.94
C LYS A 307 -8.50 5.59 19.27
N SER A 308 -8.35 6.89 19.02
CA SER A 308 -9.41 7.91 19.18
C SER A 308 -10.55 7.77 18.16
N GLU A 309 -10.33 7.04 17.07
CA GLU A 309 -11.31 6.86 16.00
C GLU A 309 -11.96 5.48 16.04
N TRP A 310 -11.52 4.60 16.95
CA TRP A 310 -12.07 3.26 17.11
C TRP A 310 -13.55 3.31 17.50
N ASP A 311 -14.38 2.53 16.79
CA ASP A 311 -15.84 2.66 16.84
C ASP A 311 -16.55 1.30 16.67
N THR A 312 -16.66 0.56 17.75
CA THR A 312 -17.27 -0.77 17.82
C THR A 312 -18.60 -0.81 18.56
N GLU A 313 -18.90 0.20 19.38
CA GLU A 313 -20.13 0.26 20.20
C GLU A 313 -21.06 1.42 19.82
N PRO A 314 -22.38 1.27 19.93
CA PRO A 314 -23.32 2.37 19.71
C PRO A 314 -23.35 3.38 20.89
N PRO A 315 -23.62 4.68 20.63
CA PRO A 315 -23.86 5.29 19.33
C PRO A 315 -22.57 5.46 18.52
N TYR A 316 -22.60 4.99 17.27
CA TYR A 316 -21.42 5.01 16.41
C TYR A 316 -21.03 6.43 16.00
N LEU A 317 -19.73 6.64 15.83
CA LEU A 317 -19.13 7.91 15.41
C LEU A 317 -19.72 8.40 14.08
N TYR A 318 -19.73 9.74 13.92
CA TYR A 318 -20.19 10.42 12.70
C TYR A 318 -21.61 10.07 12.25
N GLY A 319 -22.46 9.57 13.16
CA GLY A 319 -23.83 9.15 12.86
C GLY A 319 -23.91 7.87 12.04
N ALA A 320 -22.88 7.02 12.11
CA ALA A 320 -22.88 5.74 11.44
C ALA A 320 -23.99 4.82 11.99
N LYS A 321 -24.47 3.90 11.15
CA LYS A 321 -25.54 2.95 11.51
C LYS A 321 -25.01 1.63 12.08
N ARG A 322 -23.72 1.38 11.92
CA ARG A 322 -23.02 0.15 12.29
C ARG A 322 -21.55 0.47 12.52
N SER A 323 -20.87 -0.41 13.26
CA SER A 323 -19.42 -0.36 13.40
C SER A 323 -18.73 -0.40 12.02
N PRO A 324 -17.65 0.35 11.81
CA PRO A 324 -16.92 0.34 10.56
C PRO A 324 -16.16 -0.98 10.34
N TYR A 325 -15.74 -1.18 9.09
CA TYR A 325 -15.20 -2.46 8.62
C TYR A 325 -13.80 -2.76 9.17
N GLY A 326 -12.98 -1.73 9.37
CA GLY A 326 -11.58 -1.88 9.76
C GLY A 326 -11.43 -2.51 11.15
N GLU A 327 -12.26 -2.08 12.10
CA GLU A 327 -12.22 -2.50 13.50
C GLU A 327 -12.47 -4.01 13.63
N SER A 328 -13.36 -4.54 12.80
CA SER A 328 -13.64 -5.98 12.70
C SER A 328 -12.45 -6.79 12.14
N ASN A 329 -11.59 -6.14 11.35
CA ASN A 329 -10.46 -6.73 10.64
C ASN A 329 -9.11 -6.21 11.15
N SER A 330 -9.01 -5.87 12.44
CA SER A 330 -7.79 -5.41 13.08
C SER A 330 -7.35 -6.37 14.19
N MET A 331 -6.04 -6.39 14.55
CA MET A 331 -5.59 -7.09 15.76
C MET A 331 -6.19 -6.48 17.04
N GLY A 332 -6.52 -5.19 17.04
CA GLY A 332 -7.07 -4.49 18.19
C GLY A 332 -6.68 -3.01 18.31
N PRO A 333 -7.24 -2.28 19.29
CA PRO A 333 -7.10 -0.82 19.44
C PRO A 333 -5.67 -0.36 19.77
N GLU A 334 -4.81 -1.24 20.31
CA GLU A 334 -3.42 -0.89 20.62
C GLU A 334 -2.48 -1.01 19.40
N THR A 335 -2.96 -1.56 18.28
CA THR A 335 -2.12 -1.89 17.11
C THR A 335 -1.48 -0.64 16.51
N ALA A 336 -2.25 0.44 16.34
CA ALA A 336 -1.74 1.67 15.75
C ALA A 336 -0.67 2.34 16.60
N GLU A 337 -0.87 2.42 17.92
CA GLU A 337 0.10 3.06 18.81
C GLU A 337 1.44 2.31 18.81
N ILE A 338 1.42 0.97 18.83
CA ILE A 338 2.62 0.13 18.79
C ILE A 338 3.36 0.32 17.46
N VAL A 339 2.64 0.19 16.33
CA VAL A 339 3.24 0.32 14.99
C VAL A 339 3.80 1.73 14.79
N TYR A 340 3.02 2.77 15.10
CA TYR A 340 3.42 4.17 14.96
C TYR A 340 4.67 4.47 15.80
N THR A 341 4.64 4.14 17.09
CA THR A 341 5.73 4.47 18.01
C THR A 341 7.04 3.85 17.56
N GLU A 342 7.01 2.55 17.22
CA GLU A 342 8.20 1.82 16.85
C GLU A 342 8.73 2.24 15.46
N LEU A 343 7.84 2.51 14.50
CA LEU A 343 8.23 3.00 13.19
C LEU A 343 8.84 4.40 13.25
N VAL A 344 8.25 5.31 14.03
CA VAL A 344 8.81 6.65 14.27
C VAL A 344 10.18 6.57 14.92
N ASN A 345 10.39 5.63 15.85
CA ASN A 345 11.71 5.39 16.43
C ASN A 345 12.73 4.92 15.38
N LEU A 346 12.34 4.08 14.42
CA LEU A 346 13.24 3.70 13.33
C LEU A 346 13.58 4.91 12.44
N LEU A 347 12.58 5.71 12.07
CA LEU A 347 12.70 6.86 11.17
C LEU A 347 13.56 7.99 11.77
N LYS A 348 13.33 8.36 13.03
CA LYS A 348 14.09 9.42 13.72
C LYS A 348 15.56 9.08 13.94
N ASN A 349 15.87 7.78 14.03
CA ASN A 349 17.22 7.29 14.25
C ASN A 349 17.93 6.87 12.95
N MET A 350 17.37 7.16 11.77
CA MET A 350 18.05 6.89 10.51
C MET A 350 19.28 7.81 10.37
N PRO A 351 20.49 7.25 10.18
CA PRO A 351 21.64 8.06 9.83
C PRO A 351 21.43 8.64 8.42
N TYR A 352 21.74 9.91 8.25
CA TYR A 352 21.76 10.57 6.94
C TYR A 352 23.16 10.59 6.36
#